data_AF-A0A3L5TTA6-F1
#
_entry.id   AF-A0A3L5TTA6-F1
#
_cell.length_a   1.000
_cell.length_b   1.000
_cell.length_c   1.000
_cell.angle_alpha   90.00
_cell.angle_beta   90.00
_cell.angle_gamma   90.00
#
_symmetry.space_group_name_H-M   'P 1'
#
loop_
_entity.id
_entity.type
_entity.pdbx_description
1 polymer ?
#
loop_
_entity_poly.entity_id
_entity_poly.type
_entity_poly.pdbx_seq_one_letter_code
_entity_poly.pdbx_strand_id
1 'polypeptide(L)'
;MSWKGLEGEDLVQNLRQLVISFEPQIREAGTVDQSEEALYHLEENDEHFHRHEFVKVLRRKIEDIIGPLAEEEIERFESSIHDSNGQETLINKITDKILHSRQYVINSIV
;
A
#
# COMPACT_ATOMS: atom_id res chain seq x y z
N MET A 1 -9.35 -5.51 -17.93
CA MET A 1 -8.09 -4.73 -17.92
C MET A 1 -6.96 -5.66 -18.34
N SER A 2 -6.18 -5.34 -19.37
CA SER A 2 -5.01 -6.14 -19.79
C SER A 2 -3.84 -5.91 -18.82
N TRP A 3 -3.05 -6.96 -18.57
CA TRP A 3 -1.86 -6.94 -17.71
C TRP A 3 -0.60 -6.82 -18.57
N LYS A 4 -0.67 -6.00 -19.62
CA LYS A 4 0.41 -5.81 -20.59
C LYS A 4 1.73 -5.50 -19.87
N GLY A 5 2.78 -6.27 -20.15
CA GLY A 5 4.07 -6.18 -19.45
C GLY A 5 4.20 -7.05 -18.19
N LEU A 6 3.10 -7.58 -17.66
CA LEU A 6 3.01 -8.53 -16.54
C LEU A 6 2.29 -9.84 -16.93
N GLU A 7 2.09 -10.09 -18.22
CA GLU A 7 1.47 -11.31 -18.75
C GLU A 7 2.29 -11.88 -19.91
N GLY A 8 2.21 -13.20 -20.10
CA GLY A 8 2.80 -13.89 -21.24
C GLY A 8 4.32 -13.72 -21.37
N GLU A 9 4.78 -13.56 -22.61
CA GLU A 9 6.20 -13.43 -22.95
C GLU A 9 6.84 -12.15 -22.39
N ASP A 10 6.08 -11.06 -22.30
CA ASP A 10 6.57 -9.78 -21.79
C ASP A 10 7.00 -9.90 -20.32
N LEU A 11 6.22 -10.61 -19.49
CA LEU A 11 6.57 -10.88 -18.09
C LEU A 11 7.88 -11.66 -18.00
N VAL A 12 8.01 -12.72 -18.80
CA VAL A 12 9.21 -13.57 -18.81
C VAL A 12 10.44 -12.78 -19.24
N GLN A 13 10.31 -11.94 -20.27
CA GLN A 13 11.40 -11.08 -20.74
C GLN A 13 11.80 -10.05 -19.68
N ASN A 14 10.82 -9.34 -19.10
CA ASN A 14 11.06 -8.31 -18.09
C ASN A 14 11.70 -8.88 -16.82
N LEU A 15 11.24 -10.05 -16.35
CA LEU A 15 11.86 -10.76 -15.23
C LEU A 15 13.26 -11.26 -15.56
N ARG A 16 13.48 -11.78 -16.76
CA ARG A 16 14.82 -12.20 -17.20
C ARG A 16 15.79 -11.03 -17.20
N GLN A 17 15.39 -9.87 -17.72
CA GLN A 17 16.23 -8.68 -17.73
C GLN A 17 16.56 -8.22 -16.30
N LEU A 18 15.56 -8.23 -15.41
CA LEU A 18 15.77 -7.96 -13.99
C LEU A 18 16.80 -8.91 -13.39
N VAL A 19 16.62 -10.23 -13.53
CA VAL A 19 17.56 -11.21 -12.97
C VAL A 19 18.98 -11.04 -13.54
N ILE A 20 19.11 -10.71 -14.83
CA ILE A 20 20.41 -10.45 -15.46
C ILE A 20 21.08 -9.20 -14.88
N SER A 21 20.32 -8.12 -14.62
CA SER A 21 20.91 -6.90 -14.06
C SER A 21 21.43 -7.07 -12.64
N PHE A 22 20.88 -8.03 -11.90
CA PHE A 22 21.28 -8.36 -10.53
C PHE A 22 22.28 -9.52 -10.43
N GLU A 23 22.66 -10.12 -11.56
CA GLU A 23 23.57 -11.25 -11.58
C GLU A 23 24.94 -10.96 -10.92
N PRO A 24 25.55 -9.77 -11.08
CA PRO A 24 26.80 -9.45 -10.39
C PRO A 24 26.67 -9.51 -8.86
N GLN A 25 25.59 -8.96 -8.30
CA GLN A 25 25.33 -8.93 -6.85
C GLN A 25 25.06 -10.34 -6.31
N ILE A 26 24.35 -11.18 -7.08
CA ILE A 26 24.12 -12.58 -6.72
C ILE A 26 25.43 -13.38 -6.78
N ARG A 27 26.33 -13.07 -7.72
CA ARG A 27 27.65 -13.72 -7.80
C ARG A 27 28.61 -13.29 -6.70
N GLU A 28 28.50 -12.07 -6.22
CA GLU A 28 29.25 -11.57 -5.06
C GLU A 28 28.75 -12.20 -3.76
N ALA A 29 27.47 -12.58 -3.69
CA ALA A 29 26.95 -13.38 -2.60
C ALA A 29 27.55 -14.80 -2.63
N GLY A 30 28.34 -15.13 -1.61
CA GLY A 30 29.03 -16.42 -1.49
C GLY A 30 28.14 -17.53 -0.90
N THR A 31 26.96 -17.20 -0.40
CA THR A 31 25.98 -18.13 0.17
C THR A 31 24.56 -17.84 -0.31
N VAL A 32 23.67 -18.81 -0.13
CA VAL A 32 22.23 -18.66 -0.40
C VAL A 32 21.65 -17.54 0.47
N ASP A 33 21.91 -17.55 1.79
CA ASP A 33 21.42 -16.52 2.71
C ASP A 33 21.86 -15.11 2.29
N GLN A 34 23.10 -14.94 1.82
CA GLN A 34 23.59 -13.66 1.31
C GLN A 34 22.91 -13.25 0.00
N SER A 35 22.53 -14.22 -0.83
CA SER A 35 21.79 -13.96 -2.06
C SER A 35 20.36 -13.55 -1.75
N GLU A 36 19.73 -14.20 -0.75
CA GLU A 36 18.39 -13.84 -0.28
C GLU A 36 18.38 -12.43 0.32
N GLU A 37 19.37 -12.08 1.13
CA GLU A 37 19.52 -10.72 1.67
C GLU A 37 19.70 -9.68 0.55
N ALA A 38 20.55 -9.97 -0.43
CA ALA A 38 20.76 -9.08 -1.58
C ALA A 38 19.47 -8.88 -2.39
N LEU A 39 18.66 -9.94 -2.56
CA LEU A 39 17.36 -9.90 -3.22
C LEU A 39 16.27 -9.25 -2.35
N TYR A 40 16.38 -9.33 -1.03
CA TYR A 40 15.43 -8.68 -0.11
C TYR A 40 15.60 -7.15 -0.16
N HIS A 41 16.84 -6.70 -0.31
CA HIS A 41 17.21 -5.28 -0.36
C HIS A 41 17.39 -4.74 -1.78
N LEU A 42 16.68 -5.28 -2.78
CA LEU A 42 16.85 -4.88 -4.20
C LEU A 42 16.70 -3.37 -4.44
N GLU A 43 15.70 -2.75 -3.82
CA GLU A 43 15.45 -1.30 -3.98
C GLU A 43 16.58 -0.46 -3.37
N GLU A 44 17.19 -0.94 -2.30
CA GLU A 44 18.27 -0.27 -1.60
C GLU A 44 19.63 -0.50 -2.28
N ASN A 45 19.80 -1.68 -2.89
CA ASN A 45 21.07 -2.13 -3.48
C ASN A 45 21.22 -1.77 -4.96
N ASP A 46 20.16 -1.37 -5.66
CA ASP A 46 20.21 -0.96 -7.07
C ASP A 46 19.65 0.45 -7.29
N GLU A 47 20.56 1.38 -7.57
CA GLU A 47 20.25 2.76 -7.93
C GLU A 47 19.35 2.89 -9.18
N HIS A 48 19.24 1.82 -9.98
CA HIS A 48 18.42 1.74 -11.18
C HIS A 48 17.18 0.88 -10.99
N PHE A 49 16.85 0.47 -9.75
CA PHE A 49 15.72 -0.40 -9.45
C PHE A 49 14.41 0.06 -10.12
N HIS A 50 14.08 1.35 -10.03
CA HIS A 50 12.88 1.92 -10.65
C HIS A 50 12.93 2.08 -12.18
N ARG A 51 14.09 1.84 -12.82
CA ARG A 51 14.26 1.91 -14.28
C ARG A 51 13.93 0.59 -14.96
N HIS A 52 13.89 -0.52 -14.22
CA HIS A 52 13.51 -1.83 -14.75
C HIS A 52 12.07 -1.81 -15.24
N GLU A 53 11.84 -2.32 -16.44
CA GLU A 53 10.51 -2.30 -17.05
C GLU A 53 9.50 -3.11 -16.21
N PHE A 54 9.94 -4.23 -15.63
CA PHE A 54 9.14 -4.99 -14.66
C PHE A 54 8.63 -4.10 -13.51
N VAL A 55 9.53 -3.34 -12.87
CA VAL A 55 9.22 -2.48 -11.72
C VAL A 55 8.31 -1.33 -12.14
N LYS A 56 8.55 -0.72 -13.31
CA LYS A 56 7.69 0.35 -13.85
C LYS A 56 6.26 -0.13 -14.10
N VAL A 57 6.10 -1.27 -14.76
CA VAL A 57 4.78 -1.82 -15.07
C VAL A 57 4.06 -2.26 -13.79
N LEU A 58 4.78 -2.89 -12.86
CA LEU A 58 4.23 -3.29 -11.56
C LEU A 58 3.72 -2.07 -10.77
N ARG A 59 4.55 -1.03 -10.64
CA ARG A 59 4.18 0.21 -9.96
C ARG A 59 2.96 0.86 -10.58
N ARG A 60 2.96 1.04 -11.90
CA ARG A 60 1.82 1.62 -12.62
C ARG A 60 0.55 0.81 -12.37
N LYS A 61 0.64 -0.52 -12.33
CA LYS A 61 -0.51 -1.38 -12.07
C LYS A 61 -1.07 -1.21 -10.66
N ILE A 62 -0.19 -1.09 -9.68
CA ILE A 62 -0.57 -0.80 -8.29
C ILE A 62 -1.25 0.56 -8.22
N GLU A 63 -0.68 1.60 -8.84
CA GLU A 63 -1.26 2.95 -8.88
C GLU A 63 -2.62 2.97 -9.59
N ASP A 64 -2.77 2.29 -10.73
CA ASP A 64 -4.03 2.20 -11.49
C ASP A 64 -5.14 1.47 -10.72
N ILE A 65 -4.81 0.62 -9.74
CA ILE A 65 -5.79 -0.10 -8.91
C ILE A 65 -6.06 0.66 -7.62
N ILE A 66 -5.01 1.05 -6.90
CA ILE A 66 -5.12 1.66 -5.57
C ILE A 66 -5.56 3.13 -5.69
N GLY A 67 -5.13 3.86 -6.72
CA GLY A 67 -5.50 5.27 -6.91
C GLY A 67 -7.01 5.47 -6.93
N PRO A 68 -7.76 4.80 -7.83
CA PRO A 68 -9.22 4.93 -7.88
C PRO A 68 -9.91 4.47 -6.59
N LEU A 69 -9.41 3.42 -5.93
CA LEU A 69 -9.97 2.95 -4.65
C LEU A 69 -9.72 3.96 -3.52
N ALA A 70 -8.56 4.61 -3.52
CA ALA A 70 -8.24 5.65 -2.55
C ALA A 70 -9.10 6.91 -2.78
N GLU A 71 -9.25 7.33 -4.04
CA GLU A 71 -10.14 8.44 -4.41
C GLU A 71 -11.60 8.15 -4.02
N GLU A 72 -12.10 6.94 -4.29
CA GLU A 72 -13.45 6.52 -3.90
C GLU A 72 -13.64 6.53 -2.38
N GLU A 73 -12.67 6.04 -1.61
CA GLU A 73 -12.74 6.06 -0.14
C GLU A 73 -12.63 7.49 0.43
N ILE A 74 -11.86 8.38 -0.20
CA ILE A 74 -11.82 9.81 0.17
C ILE A 74 -13.17 10.47 -0.11
N GLU A 75 -13.78 10.26 -1.28
CA GLU A 75 -15.10 10.80 -1.61
C GLU A 75 -16.20 10.25 -0.69
N ARG A 76 -16.15 8.98 -0.29
CA ARG A 76 -17.05 8.40 0.71
C ARG A 76 -16.90 9.08 2.08
N PHE A 77 -15.66 9.36 2.49
CA PHE A 77 -15.41 10.07 3.73
C PHE A 77 -15.94 11.50 3.67
N GLU A 78 -15.68 12.24 2.59
CA GLU A 78 -16.17 13.61 2.41
C GLU A 78 -17.69 13.70 2.29
N SER A 79 -18.33 12.77 1.56
CA SER A 79 -19.80 12.69 1.48
C SER A 79 -20.43 12.33 2.84
N SER A 80 -19.80 11.46 3.63
CA SER A 80 -20.24 11.17 5.00
C SER A 80 -20.15 12.39 5.93
N ILE A 81 -19.17 13.28 5.70
CA ILE A 81 -19.05 14.56 6.41
C ILE A 81 -20.16 15.52 5.94
N HIS A 82 -20.43 15.58 4.63
CA HIS A 82 -21.40 16.52 4.04
C HIS A 82 -22.87 16.13 4.30
N ASP A 83 -23.17 14.83 4.46
CA ASP A 83 -24.48 14.34 4.91
C ASP A 83 -24.72 14.56 6.41
N SER A 84 -23.67 14.95 7.15
CA SER A 84 -23.78 15.40 8.53
C SER A 84 -23.84 16.93 8.59
N ASN A 85 -24.99 17.51 8.23
CA ASN A 85 -25.35 18.91 8.49
C ASN A 85 -25.57 19.17 10.00
N GLY A 86 -24.63 18.73 10.83
CA GLY A 86 -24.78 18.68 12.28
C GLY A 86 -23.54 18.11 12.95
N GLN A 87 -22.35 18.66 12.65
CA GLN A 87 -21.17 18.40 13.50
C GLN A 87 -21.47 18.78 14.97
N GLU A 88 -22.25 19.85 15.18
CA GLU A 88 -22.74 20.26 16.51
C GLU A 88 -23.73 19.22 17.09
N THR A 89 -24.53 18.56 16.25
CA THR A 89 -25.47 17.51 16.67
C THR A 89 -24.77 16.17 16.96
N LEU A 90 -23.68 15.86 16.26
CA LEU A 90 -22.88 14.64 16.45
C LEU A 90 -22.06 14.70 17.74
N ILE A 91 -21.39 15.82 18.02
CA ILE A 91 -20.68 16.01 19.29
C ILE A 91 -21.68 15.93 20.45
N ASN A 92 -22.86 16.56 20.33
CA ASN A 92 -23.90 16.47 21.36
C ASN A 92 -24.45 15.05 21.51
N LYS A 93 -24.72 14.32 20.42
CA LYS A 93 -25.16 12.91 20.46
C LYS A 93 -24.10 11.98 21.06
N ILE A 94 -22.82 12.20 20.75
CA ILE A 94 -21.70 11.43 21.31
C ILE A 94 -21.55 11.73 22.80
N THR A 95 -21.63 13.00 23.18
CA THR A 95 -21.55 13.47 24.58
C THR A 95 -22.69 12.89 25.41
N ASP A 96 -23.93 12.96 24.93
CA ASP A 96 -25.09 12.34 25.58
C ASP A 96 -24.93 10.83 25.70
N LYS A 97 -24.44 10.16 24.65
CA LYS A 97 -24.26 8.71 24.65
C LYS A 97 -23.16 8.26 25.62
N ILE A 98 -22.12 9.07 25.80
CA ILE A 98 -21.05 8.83 26.79
C ILE A 98 -21.58 9.05 28.21
N LEU A 99 -22.28 10.16 28.46
CA LEU A 99 -22.86 10.49 29.78
C LEU A 99 -23.89 9.46 30.26
N HIS A 100 -24.69 8.90 29.34
CA HIS A 100 -25.70 7.89 29.67
C HIS A 100 -25.18 6.44 29.54
N SER A 101 -23.91 6.24 29.18
CA SER A 101 -23.30 4.91 29.13
C SER A 101 -23.04 4.37 30.54
N ARG A 102 -23.28 3.06 30.74
CA ARG A 102 -22.97 2.38 32.00
C ARG A 102 -21.48 2.48 32.38
N GLN A 103 -20.61 2.62 31.38
CA GLN A 103 -19.16 2.75 31.56
C GLN A 103 -18.75 4.06 32.26
N TYR A 104 -19.50 5.15 32.06
CA TYR A 104 -19.25 6.44 32.71
C TYR A 104 -19.85 6.47 34.13
N VAL A 105 -21.04 5.88 34.32
CA VAL A 105 -21.71 5.81 35.64
C VAL A 105 -20.94 4.94 36.64
N ILE A 106 -20.26 3.89 36.20
CA ILE A 106 -19.47 3.01 37.09
C ILE A 106 -18.22 3.71 37.66
N ASN A 107 -17.69 4.75 36.99
CA ASN A 107 -16.48 5.45 37.44
C ASN A 107 -16.76 6.76 38.23
N SER A 108 -18.02 7.07 38.56
CA SER A 108 -18.38 8.23 39.39
C SER A 108 -18.95 7.85 40.76
N ILE A 109 -19.00 6.57 41.11
CA ILE A 109 -19.32 6.10 42.46
C ILE A 109 -18.26 5.09 42.87
N VAL A 110 -17.07 5.60 43.23
CA VAL A 110 -16.25 5.25 44.42
C VAL A 110 -15.29 6.42 44.64
#